data_AF-B6SBI0-F1
#
_entry.id   AF-B6SBI0-F1
#
_cell.length_a   1.000
_cell.length_b   1.000
_cell.length_c   1.000
_cell.angle_alpha   90.00
_cell.angle_beta   90.00
_cell.angle_gamma   90.00
#
_symmetry.space_group_name_H-M   'P 1'
#
loop_
_entity.id
_entity.type
_entity.pdbx_description
1 polymer ?
#
loop_
_entity_poly.entity_id
_entity_poly.type
_entity_poly.pdbx_seq_one_letter_code
_entity_poly.pdbx_strand_id
1 'polypeptide(L)' 'MPTTMGINGFGRIGRLVFRAASGNPDVTVKGVND' A
#
# COMPACT_ATOMS: atom_id res chain seq x y z
N MET A 1 -6.67 -12.26 9.69
CA MET A 1 -5.95 -12.18 8.40
C MET A 1 -5.68 -10.71 8.13
N PRO A 2 -4.47 -10.31 7.68
CA PRO A 2 -4.19 -8.92 7.35
C PRO A 2 -5.13 -8.41 6.26
N THR A 3 -5.60 -7.17 6.39
CA THR A 3 -6.45 -6.53 5.37
C THR A 3 -5.63 -6.29 4.12
N THR A 4 -6.14 -6.72 2.97
CA THR A 4 -5.47 -6.55 1.69
C THR A 4 -5.90 -5.27 1.01
N MET A 5 -4.96 -4.63 0.30
CA MET A 5 -5.21 -3.39 -0.42
C MET A 5 -4.37 -3.34 -1.70
N GLY A 6 -4.87 -2.62 -2.72
CA GLY A 6 -4.09 -2.18 -3.87
C GLY A 6 -3.92 -0.66 -3.87
N ILE A 7 -2.86 -0.15 -4.50
CA ILE A 7 -2.65 1.28 -4.71
C ILE A 7 -2.83 1.57 -6.20
N ASN A 8 -3.75 2.46 -6.56
CA ASN A 8 -3.93 2.94 -7.94
C ASN A 8 -3.53 4.42 -8.00
N GLY A 9 -2.40 4.70 -8.66
CA GLY A 9 -1.67 5.97 -8.59
C GLY A 9 -0.53 5.93 -7.58
N PHE A 10 0.69 5.71 -8.08
CA PHE A 10 1.96 5.65 -7.35
C PHE A 10 2.79 6.94 -7.41
N GLY A 11 2.10 8.08 -7.47
CA GLY A 11 2.65 9.42 -7.28
C GLY A 11 3.16 9.67 -5.85
N ARG A 12 3.24 10.96 -5.46
CA ARG A 12 3.76 11.35 -4.13
C ARG A 12 3.03 10.63 -2.98
N ILE A 13 1.69 10.63 -3.00
CA ILE A 13 0.88 10.01 -1.94
C ILE A 13 0.94 8.49 -1.98
N GLY A 14 0.84 7.87 -3.16
CA GLY A 14 0.92 6.41 -3.30
C GLY A 14 2.21 5.83 -2.70
N ARG A 15 3.34 6.51 -2.89
CA ARG A 15 4.63 6.13 -2.27
C ARG A 15 4.64 6.27 -0.75
N LEU A 16 4.00 7.31 -0.19
CA LEU A 16 3.88 7.48 1.26
C LEU A 16 2.97 6.42 1.87
N VAL A 17 1.85 6.11 1.22
CA VAL A 17 0.92 5.04 1.62
C VAL A 17 1.63 3.68 1.62
N PHE A 18 2.40 3.36 0.57
CA PHE A 18 3.15 2.11 0.51
C PHE A 18 4.19 2.00 1.62
N ARG A 19 4.91 3.09 1.94
CA ARG A 19 5.88 3.12 3.05
C ARG A 19 5.21 2.87 4.39
N ALA A 20 4.07 3.53 4.66
CA ALA A 20 3.32 3.33 5.89
C ALA A 20 2.77 1.89 5.98
N ALA A 21 2.21 1.36 4.88
CA ALA A 21 1.69 0.01 4.82
C ALA A 21 2.77 -1.06 5.00
N SER A 22 3.99 -0.83 4.50
CA SER A 22 5.12 -1.77 4.63
C SER A 22 5.57 -1.99 6.08
N GLY A 23 5.29 -1.03 6.97
CA GLY A 23 5.56 -1.14 8.41
C GLY A 23 4.35 -1.58 9.24
N ASN A 24 3.19 -1.79 8.63
CA ASN A 24 1.96 -2.13 9.34
C ASN A 24 1.64 -3.63 9.19
N PRO A 25 1.73 -4.45 10.27
CA PRO A 25 1.48 -5.88 10.19
C PRO A 25 0.01 -6.24 9.87
N ASP A 26 -0.92 -5.30 10.04
CA ASP A 26 -2.34 -5.51 9.79
C ASP A 26 -2.74 -5.28 8.32
N VAL A 27 -1.79 -4.82 7.48
CA VAL A 27 -2.04 -4.49 6.07
C VAL A 27 -1.10 -5.28 5.16
N THR A 28 -1.62 -5.74 4.01
CA THR A 28 -0.81 -6.30 2.94
C THR A 28 -1.14 -5.64 1.62
N VAL A 29 -0.17 -4.95 1.02
CA VAL A 29 -0.31 -4.40 -0.33
C VAL A 29 -0.14 -5.53 -1.35
N LYS A 30 -1.19 -5.81 -2.12
CA LYS A 30 -1.21 -6.92 -3.10
C LYS A 30 -0.93 -6.49 -4.54
N GLY A 31 -1.00 -5.19 -4.82
CA GLY A 31 -0.72 -4.65 -6.15
C GLY A 31 -0.58 -3.14 -6.13
N VAL A 32 0.22 -2.66 -7.08
CA VAL A 32 0.34 -1.23 -7.39
C VAL A 32 0.08 -1.10 -8.89
N ASN A 33 -0.84 -0.21 -9.23
CA ASN A 33 -1.10 0.25 -10.60
C ASN A 33 -0.79 1.75 -10.63
N ASP A 34 -0.15 2.24 -11.67
CA ASP A 34 0.04 3.68 -11.93
C ASP A 34 -0.36 3.99 -13.36
#